data_AF-A0A2N2BRW6-F1
#
_entry.id   AF-A0A2N2BRW6-F1
#
_cell.length_a   1.000
_cell.length_b   1.000
_cell.length_c   1.000
_cell.angle_alpha   90.00
_cell.angle_beta   90.00
_cell.angle_gamma   90.00
#
_symmetry.space_group_name_H-M   'P 1'
#
loop_
_entity.id
_entity.type
_entity.pdbx_description
1 polymer ?
#
loop_
_entity_poly.entity_id
_entity_poly.type
_entity_poly.pdbx_seq_one_letter_code
_entity_poly.pdbx_strand_id
1 'polypeptide(L)' 'MNSGEPYQIIDTRITEQYAAGHLLQAQNIPHQDLRSKLAQLDQTQPVVTYCNKGVTGNATQNILLNHN' A
#
# COMPACT_ATOMS: atom_id res chain seq x y z
N MET A 1 12.29 -7.84 -6.99
CA MET A 1 12.81 -6.62 -6.34
C MET A 1 14.30 -6.79 -6.22
N ASN A 2 15.09 -5.85 -6.75
CA ASN A 2 16.55 -5.88 -6.65
C ASN A 2 17.00 -4.86 -5.60
N SER A 3 18.13 -5.12 -4.95
CA SER A 3 18.70 -4.17 -3.99
C SER A 3 19.04 -2.85 -4.70
N GLY A 4 18.61 -1.72 -4.13
CA GLY A 4 18.85 -0.37 -4.67
C GLY A 4 17.78 0.16 -5.64
N GLU A 5 16.80 -0.66 -6.04
CA GLU A 5 15.69 -0.20 -6.86
C GLU A 5 14.67 0.60 -6.03
N PRO A 6 14.09 1.69 -6.57
CA PRO A 6 13.05 2.45 -5.89
C PRO A 6 11.77 1.62 -5.72
N TYR A 7 11.07 1.84 -4.62
CA TYR A 7 9.79 1.21 -4.31
C TYR A 7 8.96 2.11 -3.41
N GLN A 8 7.65 1.87 -3.40
CA GLN A 8 6.71 2.60 -2.56
C GLN A 8 6.04 1.66 -1.55
N ILE A 9 5.98 2.08 -0.28
CA ILE A 9 5.37 1.31 0.81
C ILE A 9 3.98 1.87 1.10
N ILE A 10 2.95 1.04 1.02
CA ILE A 10 1.56 1.42 1.28
C ILE A 10 1.00 0.66 2.48
N ASP A 11 0.69 1.41 3.55
CA ASP A 11 -0.03 0.91 4.71
C ASP A 11 -1.54 1.03 4.47
N THR A 12 -2.21 -0.12 4.43
CA THR A 12 -3.64 -0.22 4.11
C THR A 12 -4.56 -0.23 5.33
N ARG A 13 -3.99 -0.04 6.52
CA ARG A 13 -4.72 0.06 7.77
C ARG A 13 -5.45 1.40 7.88
N ILE A 14 -6.38 1.47 8.83
CA ILE A 14 -7.04 2.72 9.20
C ILE A 14 -6.02 3.72 9.76
N THR A 15 -6.32 5.01 9.60
CA THR A 15 -5.44 6.13 9.95
C THR A 15 -4.96 6.09 11.40
N GLU A 16 -5.80 5.67 12.34
CA GLU A 16 -5.47 5.61 13.76
C GLU A 16 -4.36 4.60 14.04
N GLN A 17 -4.35 3.47 13.32
CA GLN A 17 -3.32 2.43 13.48
C GLN A 17 -2.00 2.83 12.84
N TYR A 18 -2.07 3.54 11.71
CA TYR A 18 -0.90 4.16 11.10
C TYR A 18 -0.30 5.21 12.05
N ALA A 19 -1.12 6.09 12.62
CA ALA A 19 -0.69 7.12 13.55
C ALA A 19 -0.07 6.55 14.84
N ALA A 20 -0.58 5.42 15.33
CA ALA A 20 -0.02 4.71 16.48
C ALA A 20 1.38 4.10 16.21
N GLY A 21 1.74 3.91 14.94
CA GLY A 21 3.04 3.41 14.52
C GLY A 21 2.98 2.72 13.17
N HIS A 22 3.94 3.03 12.30
CA HIS A 22 4.01 2.52 10.93
C HIS A 22 5.46 2.41 10.46
N LEU A 23 5.67 1.69 9.35
CA LEU A 23 6.98 1.61 8.71
C LEU A 23 7.42 2.98 8.18
N LEU A 24 8.70 3.31 8.38
CA LEU A 24 9.28 4.56 7.87
C LEU A 24 9.06 4.66 6.34
N GLN A 25 8.68 5.86 5.88
CA GLN A 25 8.36 6.16 4.46
C GLN A 25 7.08 5.49 3.93
N ALA A 26 6.31 4.77 4.76
CA ALA A 26 5.02 4.24 4.34
C ALA A 26 4.00 5.38 4.16
N GLN A 27 3.27 5.36 3.06
CA GLN A 27 2.07 6.18 2.88
C GLN A 27 0.85 5.44 3.42
N ASN A 28 -0.02 6.13 4.15
CA ASN A 28 -1.29 5.55 4.58
C ASN A 28 -2.36 5.71 3.51
N ILE A 29 -2.82 4.59 2.97
CA ILE A 29 -3.97 4.52 2.07
C ILE A 29 -4.90 3.45 2.62
N PRO A 30 -5.84 3.80 3.52
CA PRO A 30 -6.78 2.85 4.06
C PRO A 30 -7.47 2.06 2.94
N HIS A 31 -7.65 0.76 3.13
CA HIS A 31 -8.16 -0.12 2.08
C HIS A 31 -9.46 0.37 1.41
N GLN A 32 -10.35 0.99 2.19
CA GLN A 32 -11.61 1.58 1.71
C GLN A 32 -11.39 2.71 0.68
N ASP A 33 -10.28 3.44 0.80
CA ASP A 33 -9.91 4.58 -0.05
C ASP A 33 -8.95 4.18 -1.17
N LEU A 34 -8.46 2.93 -1.16
CA LEU A 34 -7.43 2.48 -2.09
C LEU A 34 -7.84 2.72 -3.54
N ARG A 35 -9.03 2.28 -3.93
CA ARG A 35 -9.51 2.37 -5.32
C ARG A 35 -9.55 3.81 -5.86
N SER A 36 -9.94 4.78 -5.04
CA SER A 36 -9.99 6.19 -5.47
C SER A 36 -8.62 6.84 -5.51
N LYS A 37 -7.63 6.27 -4.82
CA LYS A 37 -6.26 6.80 -4.73
C LYS A 37 -5.24 6.05 -5.61
N LEU A 38 -5.64 5.01 -6.35
CA LEU A 38 -4.74 4.27 -7.24
C LEU A 38 -4.03 5.16 -8.26
N ALA A 39 -4.70 6.20 -8.75
CA ALA A 39 -4.12 7.17 -9.70
C ALA A 39 -2.99 8.03 -9.09
N GLN A 40 -2.81 8.04 -7.77
CA GLN A 40 -1.75 8.78 -7.08
C GLN A 40 -0.46 7.96 -6.94
N LEU A 41 -0.52 6.66 -7.22
CA LEU A 41 0.62 5.75 -7.14
C LEU A 41 1.51 5.88 -8.38
N ASP A 42 2.82 5.78 -8.17
CA ASP A 42 3.77 5.69 -9.27
C ASP A 42 3.72 4.28 -9.87
N GLN A 43 3.13 4.16 -11.06
CA GLN A 43 2.99 2.88 -11.75
C GLN A 43 4.33 2.32 -12.28
N THR A 44 5.40 3.13 -12.29
CA THR A 44 6.74 2.69 -12.69
C THR A 44 7.49 1.99 -11.56
N GLN A 45 7.01 2.11 -10.32
CA GLN A 45 7.64 1.55 -9.14
C GLN A 45 6.83 0.40 -8.53
N PRO A 46 7.49 -0.67 -8.04
CA PRO A 46 6.80 -1.74 -7.33
C PRO A 46 6.18 -1.23 -6.02
N VAL A 47 5.00 -1.75 -5.72
CA VAL A 47 4.26 -1.44 -4.49
C VAL A 47 4.43 -2.54 -3.46
N VAL A 48 4.92 -2.17 -2.28
CA VAL A 48 4.96 -3.03 -1.10
C VAL A 48 3.78 -2.65 -0.21
N THR A 49 2.75 -3.49 -0.16
CA THR A 49 1.58 -3.25 0.68
C THR A 49 1.56 -4.15 1.92
N TYR A 50 1.09 -3.61 3.04
CA TYR A 50 0.89 -4.39 4.26
C TYR A 50 -0.39 -3.99 5.02
N CYS A 51 -0.81 -4.89 5.91
CA CYS A 51 -1.89 -4.71 6.87
C CYS A 51 -1.58 -5.50 8.16
N ASN A 52 -2.49 -5.53 9.13
CA ASN A 52 -2.22 -6.24 10.41
C ASN A 52 -2.17 -7.77 10.29
N LYS A 53 -3.06 -8.37 9.49
CA LYS A 53 -3.33 -9.83 9.52
C LYS A 53 -3.30 -10.50 8.15
N GLY A 54 -2.77 -9.84 7.12
CA GLY A 54 -2.66 -10.35 5.75
C GLY A 54 -3.92 -10.31 4.90
N VAL A 55 -5.14 -10.43 5.46
CA VAL A 55 -6.41 -10.46 4.68
C VAL A 55 -6.61 -9.22 3.80
N THR A 56 -6.51 -8.04 4.41
CA THR A 56 -6.62 -6.75 3.69
C THR A 56 -5.45 -6.53 2.72
N GLY A 57 -4.28 -7.08 3.05
CA GLY A 57 -3.10 -7.05 2.18
C GLY A 57 -3.31 -7.84 0.89
N ASN A 58 -3.91 -9.03 0.97
CA ASN A 58 -4.28 -9.83 -0.20
C ASN A 58 -5.33 -9.12 -1.07
N ALA A 59 -6.37 -8.56 -0.44
CA ALA A 59 -7.38 -7.79 -1.17
C ALA A 59 -6.76 -6.56 -1.88
N THR A 60 -5.84 -5.87 -1.22
CA THR A 60 -5.11 -4.73 -1.79
C THR A 60 -4.21 -5.16 -2.95
N GLN A 61 -3.45 -6.25 -2.78
CA GLN A 61 -2.64 -6.83 -3.86
C GLN A 61 -3.48 -7.13 -5.10
N ASN A 62 -4.65 -7.75 -4.93
CA ASN A 62 -5.55 -8.03 -6.06
C ASN A 62 -6.07 -6.77 -6.73
N ILE A 63 -6.35 -5.71 -5.96
CA ILE A 63 -6.73 -4.42 -6.54
C ILE A 63 -5.58 -3.83 -7.35
N LEU A 64 -4.35 -3.86 -6.82
CA LEU A 64 -3.16 -3.32 -7.50
C LEU A 64 -2.83 -4.08 -8.80
N LEU A 65 -2.94 -5.41 -8.80
CA LEU A 65 -2.61 -6.25 -9.97
C LEU A 65 -3.66 -6.19 -11.08
N ASN A 66 -4.93 -5.93 -10.75
CA ASN A 66 -6.04 -5.93 -11.70
C ASN A 66 -6.53 -4.52 -12.05
N HIS A 67 -5.77 -3.49 -11.69
CA HIS A 67 -6.05 -2.11 -12.05
C HIS A 67 -5.27 -1.75 -13.33
N ASN A 68 -6.00 -1.63 -14.45
CA ASN A 68 -5.50 -1.15 -15.74
C ASN A 68 -5.57 0.38 -15.81
#